data_AF-A0A5B2TY12-F1
#
_entry.id   AF-A0A5B2TY12-F1
#
_cell.length_a   1.000
_cell.length_b   1.000
_cell.length_c   1.000
_cell.angle_alpha   90.00
_cell.angle_beta   90.00
_cell.angle_gamma   90.00
#
_symmetry.space_group_name_H-M   'P 1'
#
loop_
_entity.id
_entity.type
_entity.pdbx_description
1 polymer ?
#
loop_
_entity_poly.entity_id
_entity_poly.type
_entity_poly.pdbx_seq_one_letter_code
_entity_poly.pdbx_strand_id
1 'polypeptide(L)'
;MKLTQNQIEELFKFTRAHYVEYYDLQLELVDHLANGIEKQWEENPGLTFEEAKNREFKKFGVFGFQDVINERRKAMSKKYRGIIWGHFKEWWSLPRIIATLTFVMVIFTMLKMLPPGELKKGIVSGIFIGFSLVMLFRTFQLKKRMEGAWRKWMLQEIIYNQGLLVNLFTIPMNLLNLTWTNDFMDNLYFQLALSLLIVSMGLLLKICGYVIPSKADEILAETYSEYKIS
;
A
#
# COMPACT_ATOMS: atom_id res chain seq x y z
N MET A 1 35.79 -4.50 -18.67
CA MET A 1 35.85 -3.02 -18.70
C MET A 1 34.85 -2.48 -17.68
N LYS A 2 35.06 -1.29 -17.12
CA LYS A 2 34.09 -0.68 -16.20
C LYS A 2 33.32 0.45 -16.85
N LEU A 3 32.06 0.63 -16.44
CA LEU A 3 31.21 1.72 -16.91
C LEU A 3 31.70 3.08 -16.40
N THR A 4 31.56 4.08 -17.26
CA THR A 4 31.77 5.49 -16.89
C THR A 4 30.52 6.05 -16.22
N GLN A 5 30.68 7.14 -15.46
CA GLN A 5 29.57 7.82 -14.81
C GLN A 5 28.47 8.25 -15.81
N ASN A 6 28.87 8.73 -17.00
CA ASN A 6 27.94 9.13 -18.05
C ASN A 6 27.08 7.95 -18.54
N GLN A 7 27.67 6.76 -18.66
CA GLN A 7 26.95 5.55 -19.07
C GLN A 7 25.99 5.07 -17.97
N ILE A 8 26.38 5.18 -16.70
CA ILE A 8 25.50 4.87 -15.56
C ILE A 8 24.29 5.81 -15.56
N GLU A 9 24.51 7.12 -15.75
CA GLU A 9 23.42 8.09 -15.88
C GLU A 9 22.51 7.79 -17.07
N GLU A 10 23.07 7.28 -18.16
CA GLU A 10 22.29 6.82 -19.31
C GLU A 10 21.42 5.60 -18.97
N LEU A 11 21.93 4.64 -18.18
CA LEU A 11 21.13 3.51 -17.69
C LEU A 11 19.97 3.98 -16.78
N PHE A 12 20.17 5.02 -15.96
CA PHE A 12 19.08 5.64 -15.20
C PHE A 12 18.02 6.28 -16.11
N LYS A 13 18.44 6.98 -17.18
CA LYS A 13 17.50 7.54 -18.16
C LYS A 13 16.76 6.43 -18.91
N PHE A 14 17.46 5.36 -19.25
CA PHE A 14 16.92 4.19 -19.92
C PHE A 14 15.84 3.50 -19.07
N THR A 15 16.14 3.17 -17.82
CA THR A 15 15.15 2.55 -16.91
C THR A 15 13.90 3.43 -16.73
N ARG A 16 14.06 4.75 -16.60
CA ARG A 16 12.93 5.70 -16.55
C ARG A 16 12.10 5.72 -17.83
N ALA A 17 12.74 5.69 -19.00
CA ALA A 17 12.06 5.63 -20.29
C ALA A 17 11.26 4.32 -20.46
N HIS A 18 11.64 3.27 -19.73
CA HIS A 18 10.94 2.00 -19.66
C HIS A 18 10.03 1.87 -18.41
N TYR A 19 9.45 3.00 -17.96
CA TYR A 19 8.41 3.07 -16.92
C TYR A 19 8.84 2.59 -15.52
N VAL A 20 10.15 2.55 -15.24
CA VAL A 20 10.65 2.30 -13.88
C VAL A 20 10.67 3.62 -13.12
N GLU A 21 9.58 3.93 -12.42
CA GLU A 21 9.44 5.20 -11.69
C GLU A 21 10.10 5.22 -10.31
N TYR A 22 10.30 4.04 -9.71
CA TYR A 22 10.78 3.93 -8.33
C TYR A 22 12.30 3.90 -8.27
N TYR A 23 12.87 4.72 -7.39
CA TYR A 23 14.31 4.87 -7.28
C TYR A 23 15.01 3.61 -6.77
N ASP A 24 14.41 2.87 -5.83
CA ASP A 24 14.95 1.59 -5.36
C ASP A 24 15.06 0.56 -6.50
N LEU A 25 14.04 0.53 -7.37
CA LEU A 25 14.05 -0.37 -8.52
C LEU A 25 14.96 0.11 -9.64
N GLN A 26 15.11 1.43 -9.83
CA GLN A 26 16.11 2.00 -10.74
C GLN A 26 17.52 1.58 -10.33
N LEU A 27 17.86 1.67 -9.04
CA LEU A 27 19.17 1.24 -8.55
C LEU A 27 19.43 -0.24 -8.86
N GLU A 28 18.47 -1.11 -8.54
CA GLU A 28 18.58 -2.55 -8.77
C GLU A 28 18.72 -2.89 -10.27
N LEU A 29 17.92 -2.25 -11.13
CA LEU A 29 17.99 -2.48 -12.58
C LEU A 29 19.22 -1.88 -13.23
N VAL A 30 19.67 -0.70 -12.79
CA VAL A 30 20.91 -0.09 -13.29
C VAL A 30 22.11 -0.95 -12.91
N ASP A 31 22.18 -1.45 -11.69
CA ASP A 31 23.24 -2.38 -11.26
C ASP A 31 23.21 -3.68 -12.08
N HIS A 32 22.03 -4.28 -12.28
CA HIS A 32 21.89 -5.46 -13.13
C HIS A 32 22.36 -5.20 -14.58
N LEU A 33 21.91 -4.10 -15.20
CA LEU A 33 22.32 -3.73 -16.55
C LEU A 33 23.82 -3.45 -16.62
N ALA A 34 24.37 -2.75 -15.63
CA ALA A 34 25.77 -2.41 -15.56
C ALA A 34 26.64 -3.68 -15.53
N ASN A 35 26.37 -4.57 -14.57
CA ASN A 35 27.08 -5.83 -14.42
C ASN A 35 26.96 -6.71 -15.69
N GLY A 36 25.78 -6.72 -16.32
CA GLY A 36 25.55 -7.44 -17.57
C GLY A 36 26.38 -6.90 -18.75
N ILE A 37 26.47 -5.58 -18.88
CA ILE A 37 27.29 -4.92 -19.91
C ILE A 37 28.78 -5.17 -19.68
N GLU A 38 29.25 -5.05 -18.43
CA GLU A 38 30.66 -5.29 -18.09
C GLU A 38 31.08 -6.72 -18.40
N LYS A 39 30.21 -7.71 -18.10
CA LYS A 39 30.41 -9.10 -18.47
C LYS A 39 30.44 -9.33 -19.98
N GLN A 40 29.53 -8.69 -20.72
CA GLN A 40 29.55 -8.75 -22.19
C GLN A 40 30.85 -8.19 -22.77
N TRP A 41 31.44 -7.15 -22.17
CA TRP A 41 32.74 -6.62 -22.57
C TRP A 41 33.93 -7.52 -22.21
N GLU A 42 33.82 -8.32 -21.14
CA GLU A 42 34.82 -9.35 -20.84
C GLU A 42 34.83 -10.45 -21.91
N GLU A 43 33.65 -10.85 -22.37
CA GLU A 43 33.49 -11.88 -23.40
C GLU A 43 33.79 -11.35 -24.81
N ASN A 44 33.44 -10.09 -25.09
CA ASN A 44 33.70 -9.44 -26.38
C ASN A 44 33.99 -7.93 -26.21
N PRO A 45 35.29 -7.56 -26.08
CA PRO A 45 35.71 -6.18 -25.86
C PRO A 45 35.37 -5.20 -26.99
N GLY A 46 35.02 -5.68 -28.19
CA GLY A 46 34.68 -4.85 -29.34
C GLY A 46 33.23 -4.32 -29.33
N LEU A 47 32.40 -4.76 -28.39
CA LEU A 47 31.01 -4.33 -28.29
C LEU A 47 30.88 -2.86 -27.90
N THR A 48 30.06 -2.12 -28.63
CA THR A 48 29.68 -0.77 -28.20
C THR A 48 28.76 -0.83 -26.98
N PHE A 49 28.75 0.24 -26.19
CA PHE A 49 27.84 0.36 -25.03
C PHE A 49 26.36 0.19 -25.42
N GLU A 50 25.94 0.79 -26.54
CA GLU A 50 24.56 0.68 -27.05
C GLU A 50 24.18 -0.75 -27.41
N GLU A 51 25.08 -1.48 -28.08
CA GLU A 51 24.84 -2.89 -28.43
C GLU A 51 24.73 -3.75 -27.17
N ALA A 52 25.65 -3.58 -26.21
CA ALA A 52 25.67 -4.34 -24.97
C ALA A 52 24.42 -4.04 -24.11
N LYS A 53 24.04 -2.76 -23.98
CA LYS A 53 22.82 -2.31 -23.29
C LYS A 53 21.56 -2.94 -23.91
N ASN A 54 21.42 -2.86 -25.22
CA ASN A 54 20.25 -3.41 -25.93
C ASN A 54 20.20 -4.94 -25.85
N ARG A 55 21.35 -5.62 -25.91
CA ARG A 55 21.44 -7.07 -25.70
C ARG A 55 21.04 -7.46 -24.27
N GLU A 56 21.51 -6.72 -23.28
CA GLU A 56 21.16 -6.97 -21.88
C GLU A 56 19.67 -6.75 -21.64
N PHE A 57 19.11 -5.65 -22.17
CA PHE A 57 17.68 -5.35 -22.06
C PHE A 57 16.80 -6.42 -22.72
N LYS A 58 17.21 -6.97 -23.87
CA LYS A 58 16.47 -8.04 -24.55
C LYS A 58 16.30 -9.31 -23.69
N LYS A 59 17.15 -9.54 -22.69
CA LYS A 59 17.00 -10.68 -21.76
C LYS A 59 15.74 -10.58 -20.89
N PHE A 60 15.19 -9.38 -20.71
CA PHE A 60 13.93 -9.15 -20.00
C PHE A 60 12.69 -9.48 -20.85
N GLY A 61 12.86 -9.86 -22.12
CA GLY A 61 11.78 -10.30 -22.98
C GLY A 61 10.88 -9.17 -23.48
N VAL A 62 9.73 -9.55 -24.07
CA VAL A 62 8.82 -8.63 -24.77
C VAL A 62 8.19 -7.60 -23.82
N PHE A 63 7.99 -7.97 -22.56
CA PHE A 63 7.40 -7.09 -21.54
C PHE A 63 8.43 -6.19 -20.84
N GLY A 64 9.72 -6.30 -21.20
CA GLY A 64 10.79 -5.51 -20.60
C GLY A 64 10.80 -5.62 -19.07
N PHE A 65 10.85 -4.48 -18.38
CA PHE A 65 10.92 -4.47 -16.91
C PHE A 65 9.60 -4.78 -16.20
N GLN A 66 8.49 -4.99 -16.91
CA GLN A 66 7.17 -5.11 -16.28
C GLN A 66 7.09 -6.28 -15.27
N ASP A 67 7.69 -7.42 -15.60
CA ASP A 67 7.68 -8.58 -14.70
C ASP A 67 8.47 -8.31 -13.43
N VAL A 68 9.63 -7.65 -13.55
CA VAL A 68 10.46 -7.26 -12.40
C VAL A 68 9.74 -6.22 -11.53
N ILE A 69 9.11 -5.22 -12.15
CA ILE A 69 8.29 -4.21 -11.45
C ILE A 69 7.17 -4.90 -10.65
N ASN A 70 6.47 -5.85 -11.28
CA ASN A 70 5.37 -6.57 -10.65
C ASN A 70 5.83 -7.44 -9.48
N GLU A 71 6.92 -8.18 -9.64
CA GLU A 71 7.49 -9.01 -8.56
C GLU A 71 7.97 -8.14 -7.39
N ARG A 72 8.67 -7.03 -7.68
CA ARG A 72 9.08 -6.07 -6.66
C ARG A 72 7.86 -5.50 -5.91
N ARG A 73 6.80 -5.14 -6.63
CA ARG A 73 5.55 -4.65 -6.04
C ARG A 73 4.88 -5.70 -5.16
N LYS A 74 4.84 -6.97 -5.58
CA LYS A 74 4.34 -8.07 -4.75
C LYS A 74 5.16 -8.23 -3.47
N ALA A 75 6.49 -8.19 -3.58
CA ALA A 75 7.40 -8.30 -2.44
C ALA A 75 7.17 -7.15 -1.44
N MET A 76 7.13 -5.91 -1.91
CA MET A 76 6.87 -4.74 -1.05
C MET A 76 5.48 -4.77 -0.43
N SER A 77 4.46 -5.22 -1.18
CA SER A 77 3.10 -5.42 -0.66
C SER A 77 3.04 -6.51 0.41
N LYS A 78 3.85 -7.58 0.28
CA LYS A 78 3.98 -8.62 1.31
C LYS A 78 4.66 -8.06 2.57
N LYS A 79 5.71 -7.27 2.41
CA LYS A 79 6.38 -6.57 3.52
C LYS A 79 5.41 -5.64 4.25
N TYR A 80 4.65 -4.83 3.50
CA TYR A 80 3.65 -3.92 4.07
C TYR A 80 2.56 -4.67 4.87
N ARG A 81 2.06 -5.79 4.36
CA ARG A 81 1.14 -6.67 5.11
C ARG A 81 1.74 -7.18 6.42
N GLY A 82 3.03 -7.52 6.42
CA GLY A 82 3.78 -7.88 7.63
C GLY A 82 3.81 -6.74 8.65
N ILE A 83 4.05 -5.51 8.21
CA ILE A 83 4.05 -4.30 9.07
C ILE A 83 2.67 -4.06 9.68
N ILE A 84 1.60 -4.12 8.86
CA ILE A 84 0.21 -4.01 9.36
C ILE A 84 -0.06 -5.08 10.42
N TRP A 85 0.35 -6.32 10.15
CA TRP A 85 0.12 -7.44 11.07
C TRP A 85 0.90 -7.29 12.39
N GLY A 86 2.11 -6.73 12.35
CA GLY A 86 2.89 -6.37 13.53
C GLY A 86 2.13 -5.39 14.42
N HIS A 87 1.71 -4.25 13.87
CA HIS A 87 0.94 -3.26 14.61
C HIS A 87 -0.43 -3.77 15.07
N PHE A 88 -1.07 -4.62 14.27
CA PHE A 88 -2.33 -5.25 14.65
C PHE A 88 -2.14 -6.15 15.87
N LYS A 89 -1.09 -6.99 15.90
CA LYS A 89 -0.76 -7.83 17.07
C LYS A 89 -0.46 -7.00 18.32
N GLU A 90 0.31 -5.93 18.17
CA GLU A 90 0.59 -4.98 19.27
C GLU A 90 -0.70 -4.39 19.86
N TRP A 91 -1.74 -4.23 19.03
CA TRP A 91 -3.04 -3.69 19.47
C TRP A 91 -3.79 -4.61 20.43
N TRP A 92 -3.57 -5.92 20.36
CA TRP A 92 -4.22 -6.90 21.24
C TRP A 92 -3.52 -7.04 22.62
N SER A 93 -2.53 -6.20 22.91
CA SER A 93 -1.95 -6.07 24.24
C SER A 93 -2.92 -5.43 25.25
N LEU A 94 -2.79 -5.77 26.53
CA LEU A 94 -3.46 -5.05 27.61
C LEU A 94 -2.81 -3.67 27.79
N PRO A 95 -3.57 -2.56 27.98
CA PRO A 95 -5.02 -2.47 28.23
C PRO A 95 -5.90 -2.30 26.96
N ARG A 96 -5.29 -2.25 25.76
CA ARG A 96 -5.98 -1.90 24.49
C ARG A 96 -7.07 -2.89 24.09
N ILE A 97 -6.92 -4.18 24.40
CA ILE A 97 -7.96 -5.19 24.17
C ILE A 97 -9.23 -4.92 24.99
N ILE A 98 -9.10 -4.53 26.26
CA ILE A 98 -10.24 -4.19 27.13
C ILE A 98 -10.97 -2.97 26.57
N ALA A 99 -10.22 -1.94 26.16
CA ALA A 99 -10.81 -0.77 25.52
C ALA A 99 -11.56 -1.14 24.24
N THR A 100 -10.99 -2.00 23.40
CA THR A 100 -11.63 -2.48 22.17
C THR A 100 -12.94 -3.23 22.46
N LEU A 101 -12.94 -4.16 23.41
CA LEU A 101 -14.14 -4.89 23.82
C LEU A 101 -15.21 -3.96 24.39
N THR A 102 -14.79 -2.96 25.19
CA THR A 102 -15.70 -1.93 25.73
C THR A 102 -16.36 -1.15 24.58
N PHE A 103 -15.58 -0.71 23.59
CA PHE A 103 -16.11 -0.02 22.41
C PHE A 103 -17.08 -0.88 21.61
N VAL A 104 -16.80 -2.18 21.43
CA VAL A 104 -17.73 -3.12 20.77
C VAL A 104 -19.05 -3.17 21.51
N MET A 105 -19.02 -3.32 22.83
CA MET A 105 -20.24 -3.36 23.65
C MET A 105 -21.02 -2.05 23.57
N VAL A 106 -20.34 -0.90 23.61
CA VAL A 106 -20.98 0.42 23.45
C VAL A 106 -21.68 0.51 22.08
N ILE A 107 -20.99 0.20 20.99
CA ILE A 107 -21.57 0.24 19.64
C ILE A 107 -22.74 -0.75 19.52
N PHE A 108 -22.60 -1.95 20.07
CA PHE A 108 -23.67 -2.95 20.08
C PHE A 108 -24.93 -2.45 20.81
N THR A 109 -24.76 -1.84 21.99
CA THR A 109 -25.90 -1.25 22.72
C THR A 109 -26.53 -0.10 21.95
N MET A 110 -25.73 0.78 21.33
CA MET A 110 -26.24 1.86 20.48
C MET A 110 -27.05 1.32 19.30
N LEU A 111 -26.55 0.27 18.62
CA LEU A 111 -27.26 -0.36 17.50
C LEU A 111 -28.60 -1.00 17.92
N LYS A 112 -28.70 -1.49 19.16
CA LYS A 112 -29.95 -2.01 19.73
C LYS A 112 -30.97 -0.93 20.06
N MET A 113 -30.51 0.26 20.43
CA MET A 113 -31.38 1.39 20.77
C MET A 113 -31.96 2.09 19.53
N LEU A 114 -31.39 1.84 18.33
CA LEU A 114 -31.91 2.40 17.09
C LEU A 114 -33.25 1.76 16.70
N PRO A 115 -34.23 2.56 16.25
CA PRO A 115 -35.50 2.03 15.79
C PRO A 115 -35.30 1.14 14.55
N PRO A 116 -36.02 0.01 14.45
CA PRO A 116 -35.89 -0.91 13.34
C PRO A 116 -36.35 -0.28 12.02
N GLY A 117 -35.91 -0.85 10.89
CA GLY A 117 -36.26 -0.41 9.54
C GLY A 117 -35.27 0.56 8.89
N GLU A 118 -35.76 1.40 7.98
CA GLU A 118 -34.95 2.21 7.07
C GLU A 118 -34.04 3.23 7.77
N LEU A 119 -34.46 3.77 8.92
CA LEU A 119 -33.66 4.74 9.67
C LEU A 119 -32.34 4.11 10.17
N LYS A 120 -32.40 2.89 10.72
CA LYS A 120 -31.21 2.15 11.18
C LYS A 120 -30.29 1.80 10.01
N LYS A 121 -30.84 1.35 8.88
CA LYS A 121 -30.07 1.11 7.65
C LYS A 121 -29.33 2.36 7.19
N GLY A 122 -30.02 3.51 7.19
CA GLY A 122 -29.45 4.82 6.83
C GLY A 122 -28.31 5.24 7.75
N ILE A 123 -28.48 5.10 9.07
CA ILE A 123 -27.44 5.42 10.06
C ILE A 123 -26.20 4.54 9.88
N VAL A 124 -26.38 3.21 9.79
CA VAL A 124 -25.28 2.26 9.60
C VAL A 124 -24.53 2.57 8.31
N SER A 125 -25.26 2.78 7.22
CA SER A 125 -24.66 3.13 5.92
C SER A 125 -23.90 4.45 5.97
N GLY A 126 -24.46 5.45 6.67
CA GLY A 126 -23.81 6.74 6.92
C GLY A 126 -22.48 6.61 7.66
N ILE A 127 -22.37 5.70 8.64
CA ILE A 127 -21.10 5.43 9.34
C ILE A 127 -20.04 4.90 8.36
N PHE A 128 -20.38 3.92 7.53
CA PHE A 128 -19.44 3.37 6.55
C PHE A 128 -19.06 4.39 5.47
N ILE A 129 -20.00 5.24 5.04
CA ILE A 129 -19.71 6.38 4.15
C ILE A 129 -18.77 7.37 4.85
N GLY A 130 -19.00 7.69 6.14
CA GLY A 130 -18.13 8.56 6.93
C GLY A 130 -16.70 8.03 7.01
N PHE A 131 -16.53 6.74 7.33
CA PHE A 131 -15.22 6.08 7.31
C PHE A 131 -14.56 6.16 5.93
N SER A 132 -15.33 5.93 4.88
CA SER A 132 -14.87 6.03 3.50
C SER A 132 -14.39 7.43 3.12
N LEU A 133 -15.12 8.48 3.51
CA LEU A 133 -14.73 9.87 3.27
C LEU A 133 -13.47 10.26 4.04
N VAL A 134 -13.36 9.88 5.31
CA VAL A 134 -12.15 10.10 6.12
C VAL A 134 -10.94 9.45 5.45
N MET A 135 -11.11 8.26 4.87
CA MET A 135 -10.05 7.55 4.17
C MET A 135 -9.63 8.20 2.87
N LEU A 136 -10.59 8.60 2.05
CA LEU A 136 -10.32 9.32 0.82
C LEU A 136 -9.54 10.59 1.15
N PHE A 137 -10.02 11.38 2.11
CA PHE A 137 -9.36 12.60 2.54
C PHE A 137 -7.93 12.34 3.05
N ARG A 138 -7.72 11.31 3.86
CA ARG A 138 -6.38 10.95 4.33
C ARG A 138 -5.47 10.46 3.22
N THR A 139 -5.98 9.69 2.27
CA THR A 139 -5.22 9.26 1.09
C THR A 139 -4.77 10.47 0.27
N PHE A 140 -5.66 11.44 0.04
CA PHE A 140 -5.28 12.69 -0.64
C PHE A 140 -4.21 13.46 0.14
N GLN A 141 -4.35 13.60 1.46
CA GLN A 141 -3.34 14.28 2.27
C GLN A 141 -1.97 13.59 2.21
N LEU A 142 -1.93 12.25 2.28
CA LEU A 142 -0.69 11.50 2.22
C LEU A 142 -0.06 11.53 0.83
N LYS A 143 -0.86 11.44 -0.23
CA LYS A 143 -0.36 11.61 -1.61
C LYS A 143 0.25 12.98 -1.83
N LYS A 144 -0.36 14.04 -1.28
CA LYS A 144 0.21 15.39 -1.32
C LYS A 144 1.58 15.49 -0.63
N ARG A 145 1.88 14.65 0.37
CA ARG A 145 3.23 14.58 0.97
C ARG A 145 4.28 13.97 0.05
N MET A 146 3.87 13.25 -1.00
CA MET A 146 4.79 12.73 -2.02
C MET A 146 5.01 13.72 -3.17
N GLU A 147 4.12 14.70 -3.33
CA GLU A 147 4.24 15.70 -4.40
C GLU A 147 5.50 16.54 -4.15
N GLY A 148 6.43 16.52 -5.10
CA GLY A 148 7.72 17.22 -4.99
C GLY A 148 8.86 16.39 -4.40
N ALA A 149 8.65 15.13 -4.01
CA ALA A 149 9.73 14.24 -3.63
C ALA A 149 10.66 13.96 -4.83
N TRP A 150 11.96 14.24 -4.68
CA TRP A 150 12.96 13.99 -5.72
C TRP A 150 13.08 12.50 -6.09
N ARG A 151 12.84 11.60 -5.12
CA ARG A 151 12.89 10.14 -5.29
C ARG A 151 11.57 9.52 -4.86
N LYS A 152 10.98 8.73 -5.74
CA LYS A 152 9.80 7.90 -5.42
C LYS A 152 10.27 6.53 -4.92
N TRP A 153 9.83 6.13 -3.75
CA TRP A 153 10.09 4.79 -3.21
C TRP A 153 8.85 3.92 -3.32
N MET A 154 9.00 2.68 -3.77
CA MET A 154 7.85 1.80 -3.97
C MET A 154 7.09 1.52 -2.67
N LEU A 155 7.82 1.23 -1.57
CA LEU A 155 7.19 1.00 -0.28
C LEU A 155 6.49 2.25 0.26
N GLN A 156 7.08 3.44 0.06
CA GLN A 156 6.46 4.70 0.47
C GLN A 156 5.14 4.94 -0.24
N GLU A 157 5.10 4.69 -1.56
CA GLU A 157 3.87 4.76 -2.32
C GLU A 157 2.84 3.76 -1.79
N ILE A 158 3.23 2.51 -1.49
CA ILE A 158 2.31 1.50 -0.94
C ILE A 158 1.75 1.93 0.42
N ILE A 159 2.55 2.54 1.29
CA ILE A 159 2.11 3.05 2.60
C ILE A 159 1.09 4.19 2.44
N TYR A 160 1.35 5.12 1.51
CA TYR A 160 0.49 6.30 1.32
C TYR A 160 -0.69 6.06 0.38
N ASN A 161 -0.58 5.09 -0.52
CA ASN A 161 -1.65 4.66 -1.40
C ASN A 161 -2.49 3.61 -0.68
N GLN A 162 -3.44 4.09 0.14
CA GLN A 162 -4.39 3.25 0.89
C GLN A 162 -5.46 2.59 -0.02
N GLY A 163 -5.16 2.35 -1.31
CA GLY A 163 -6.11 1.93 -2.33
C GLY A 163 -6.86 0.63 -2.02
N LEU A 164 -6.25 -0.30 -1.26
CA LEU A 164 -6.94 -1.50 -0.78
C LEU A 164 -8.12 -1.16 0.15
N LEU A 165 -8.00 -0.09 0.92
CA LEU A 165 -9.02 0.36 1.85
C LEU A 165 -10.07 1.26 1.19
N VAL A 166 -9.74 1.90 0.06
CA VAL A 166 -10.74 2.60 -0.78
C VAL A 166 -11.74 1.61 -1.38
N ASN A 167 -11.35 0.35 -1.63
CA ASN A 167 -12.32 -0.68 -2.02
C ASN A 167 -13.32 -1.04 -0.91
N LEU A 168 -13.08 -0.67 0.35
CA LEU A 168 -14.10 -0.76 1.41
C LEU A 168 -15.27 0.21 1.17
N PHE A 169 -15.13 1.19 0.25
CA PHE A 169 -16.21 2.05 -0.25
C PHE A 169 -17.32 1.26 -0.94
N THR A 170 -16.99 0.10 -1.53
CA THR A 170 -17.96 -0.75 -2.21
C THR A 170 -18.89 -1.46 -1.23
N ILE A 171 -18.45 -1.68 0.02
CA ILE A 171 -19.24 -2.35 1.05
C ILE A 171 -20.51 -1.56 1.41
N PRO A 172 -20.47 -0.27 1.79
CA PRO A 172 -21.68 0.51 2.05
C PRO A 172 -22.60 0.63 0.84
N MET A 173 -22.04 0.76 -0.38
CA MET A 173 -22.87 0.81 -1.59
C MET A 173 -23.64 -0.49 -1.84
N ASN A 174 -23.02 -1.64 -1.59
CA ASN A 174 -23.71 -2.93 -1.67
C ASN A 174 -24.70 -3.13 -0.52
N LEU A 175 -24.37 -2.70 0.70
CA LEU A 175 -25.28 -2.78 1.85
C LEU A 175 -26.55 -1.93 1.65
N LEU A 176 -26.44 -0.77 0.98
CA LEU A 176 -27.59 0.08 0.63
C LEU A 176 -28.48 -0.54 -0.46
N ASN A 177 -27.90 -1.31 -1.37
CA ASN A 177 -28.63 -1.94 -2.49
C ASN A 177 -29.26 -3.30 -2.13
N LEU A 178 -28.92 -3.88 -0.98
CA LEU A 178 -29.51 -5.12 -0.49
C LEU A 178 -30.95 -4.87 0.02
N THR A 179 -31.92 -5.58 -0.55
CA THR A 179 -33.29 -5.66 -0.03
C THR A 179 -33.32 -6.54 1.22
N TRP A 180 -32.82 -5.99 2.33
CA TRP A 180 -32.85 -6.68 3.62
C TRP A 180 -34.29 -6.99 4.01
N THR A 181 -34.58 -8.27 4.26
CA THR A 181 -35.81 -8.65 4.96
C THR A 181 -35.86 -7.90 6.29
N ASN A 182 -37.04 -7.40 6.66
CA ASN A 182 -37.20 -6.39 7.71
C ASN A 182 -36.62 -6.79 9.08
N ASP A 183 -36.33 -8.07 9.33
CA ASP A 183 -35.84 -8.56 10.62
C ASP A 183 -34.34 -8.89 10.68
N PHE A 184 -33.63 -8.93 9.54
CA PHE A 184 -32.22 -9.36 9.54
C PHE A 184 -31.30 -8.38 10.28
N MET A 185 -31.54 -7.08 10.12
CA MET A 185 -30.82 -6.01 10.82
C MET A 185 -31.06 -6.01 12.34
N ASP A 186 -32.13 -6.65 12.79
CA ASP A 186 -32.53 -6.71 14.20
C ASP A 186 -32.11 -8.02 14.88
N ASN A 187 -31.55 -8.95 14.10
CA ASN A 187 -30.95 -10.16 14.64
C ASN A 187 -29.77 -9.84 15.57
N LEU A 188 -29.79 -10.43 16.77
CA LEU A 188 -28.78 -10.26 17.81
C LEU A 188 -27.36 -10.54 17.30
N TYR A 189 -27.16 -11.66 16.63
CA TYR A 189 -25.86 -12.10 16.12
C TYR A 189 -25.38 -11.18 15.00
N PHE A 190 -26.29 -10.72 14.15
CA PHE A 190 -25.96 -9.77 13.10
C PHE A 190 -25.50 -8.42 13.68
N GLN A 191 -26.20 -7.88 14.67
CA GLN A 191 -25.81 -6.63 15.33
C GLN A 191 -24.45 -6.75 16.04
N LEU A 192 -24.18 -7.90 16.66
CA LEU A 192 -22.88 -8.17 17.27
C LEU A 192 -21.78 -8.22 16.20
N ALA A 193 -21.99 -8.96 15.11
CA ALA A 193 -21.05 -9.01 13.99
C ALA A 193 -20.82 -7.62 13.37
N LEU A 194 -21.88 -6.82 13.20
CA LEU A 194 -21.81 -5.46 12.69
C LEU A 194 -21.02 -4.54 13.63
N SER A 195 -21.22 -4.64 14.95
CA SER A 195 -20.47 -3.85 15.93
C SER A 195 -18.96 -4.20 15.90
N LEU A 196 -18.62 -5.47 15.78
CA LEU A 196 -17.24 -5.93 15.60
C LEU A 196 -16.64 -5.41 14.30
N LEU A 197 -17.42 -5.40 13.21
CA LEU A 197 -16.99 -4.86 11.92
C LEU A 197 -16.71 -3.36 11.99
N ILE A 198 -17.61 -2.57 12.60
CA ILE A 198 -17.44 -1.12 12.76
C ILE A 198 -16.18 -0.80 13.57
N VAL A 199 -15.98 -1.49 14.70
CA VAL A 199 -14.80 -1.27 15.55
C VAL A 199 -13.52 -1.71 14.86
N SER A 200 -13.49 -2.89 14.24
CA SER A 200 -12.31 -3.38 13.52
C SER A 200 -11.94 -2.47 12.33
N MET A 201 -12.93 -1.94 11.60
CA MET A 201 -12.71 -0.95 10.57
C MET A 201 -12.11 0.34 11.16
N GLY A 202 -12.68 0.87 12.25
CA GLY A 202 -12.12 2.01 12.99
C GLY A 202 -10.65 1.82 13.39
N LEU A 203 -10.28 0.62 13.83
CA LEU A 203 -8.89 0.29 14.17
C LEU A 203 -7.98 0.27 12.93
N LEU A 204 -8.42 -0.36 11.84
CA LEU A 204 -7.66 -0.37 10.59
C LEU A 204 -7.44 1.04 10.04
N LEU A 205 -8.46 1.89 10.10
CA LEU A 205 -8.37 3.30 9.71
C LEU A 205 -7.31 4.05 10.53
N LYS A 206 -7.28 3.82 11.84
CA LYS A 206 -6.29 4.43 12.73
C LYS A 206 -4.88 3.92 12.41
N ILE A 207 -4.71 2.61 12.28
CA ILE A 207 -3.40 2.01 12.04
C ILE A 207 -2.85 2.42 10.67
N CYS A 208 -3.60 2.16 9.60
CA CYS A 208 -3.14 2.40 8.23
C CYS A 208 -3.17 3.88 7.84
N GLY A 209 -4.12 4.66 8.36
CA GLY A 209 -4.27 6.07 8.00
C GLY A 209 -3.40 7.03 8.80
N TYR A 210 -2.96 6.64 10.00
CA TYR A 210 -2.23 7.54 10.92
C TYR A 210 -0.96 6.92 11.49
N VAL A 211 -1.05 5.73 12.09
CA VAL A 211 0.10 5.14 12.81
C VAL A 211 1.23 4.79 11.84
N ILE A 212 0.95 3.99 10.81
CA ILE A 212 1.98 3.57 9.85
C ILE A 212 2.53 4.78 9.06
N PRO A 213 1.69 5.67 8.48
CA PRO A 213 2.21 6.84 7.78
C PRO A 213 3.05 7.77 8.65
N SER A 214 2.78 7.86 9.96
CA SER A 214 3.61 8.66 10.88
C SER A 214 5.01 8.07 11.11
N LYS A 215 5.19 6.77 10.86
CA LYS A 215 6.47 6.05 10.97
C LYS A 215 7.07 5.71 9.61
N ALA A 216 6.57 6.30 8.53
CA ALA A 216 6.96 5.92 7.18
C ALA A 216 8.47 6.10 6.96
N ASP A 217 9.06 7.20 7.43
CA ASP A 217 10.47 7.49 7.21
C ASP A 217 11.39 6.50 7.96
N GLU A 218 11.01 6.09 9.18
CA GLU A 218 11.70 5.04 9.94
C GLU A 218 11.64 3.70 9.20
N ILE A 219 10.46 3.31 8.74
CA ILE A 219 10.24 2.08 7.95
C ILE A 219 11.05 2.09 6.65
N LEU A 220 11.13 3.25 5.98
CA LEU A 220 11.90 3.41 4.76
C LEU A 220 13.41 3.32 5.03
N ALA A 221 13.89 3.96 6.10
CA ALA A 221 15.30 3.89 6.52
C ALA A 221 15.73 2.47 6.91
N GLU A 222 14.85 1.68 7.52
CA GLU A 222 15.11 0.26 7.81
C GLU A 222 15.07 -0.61 6.55
N THR A 223 14.27 -0.22 5.56
CA THR A 223 14.08 -1.01 4.33
C THR A 223 15.15 -0.75 3.28
N TYR A 224 15.55 0.51 3.16
CA TYR A 224 16.43 1.00 2.11
C TYR A 224 17.64 1.66 2.77
N SER A 225 18.80 1.01 2.64
CA SER A 225 20.04 1.55 3.22
C SER A 225 20.40 2.92 2.64
N GLU A 226 20.05 3.11 1.37
CA GLU A 226 20.27 4.30 0.54
C GLU A 226 19.36 5.46 0.95
N TYR A 227 18.28 5.19 1.68
CA TYR A 227 17.37 6.21 2.21
C TYR A 227 17.99 6.99 3.37
N LYS A 228 18.92 6.38 4.14
CA LYS A 228 19.63 7.06 5.24
C LYS A 228 20.67 8.08 4.76
N ILE A 229 21.07 7.98 3.50
CA ILE A 229 22.15 8.77 2.89
C ILE A 229 21.58 9.94 2.07
N SER A 230 20.26 9.98 1.85
CA SER A 230 19.54 11.04 1.14
C SER A 230 18.90 12.04 2.10
#